data_AF-A0A965WTC2-F1
#
_entry.id   AF-A0A965WTC2-F1
#
_cell.length_a   1.000
_cell.length_b   1.000
_cell.length_c   1.000
_cell.angle_alpha   90.00
_cell.angle_beta   90.00
_cell.angle_gamma   90.00
#
_symmetry.space_group_name_H-M   'P 1'
#
loop_
_entity.id
_entity.type
_entity.pdbx_description
1 polymer ?
#
loop_
_entity_poly.entity_id
_entity_poly.type
_entity_poly.pdbx_seq_one_letter_code
_entity_poly.pdbx_strand_id
1 'polypeptide(L)'
;MHPSIHIETEVGKLRSVLLHRPGSELESLTPQFLESMLFEDIPFLESMQTEHDKFASTLRDRGAMVYYLTTLLEEVVEDALIHKVVADYLVDSSPLYSPSLKNIIKEYLYES
;
A
#
# COMPACT_ATOMS: atom_id res chain seq x y z
N MET A 1 14.93 14.88 15.70
CA MET A 1 13.59 15.43 15.43
C MET A 1 13.24 15.04 14.00
N HIS A 2 12.28 14.12 13.80
CA HIS A 2 11.70 13.97 12.47
C HIS A 2 10.95 15.26 12.15
N PRO A 3 11.10 15.84 10.95
CA PRO A 3 10.28 16.98 10.57
C PRO A 3 8.82 16.51 10.60
N SER A 4 7.97 17.23 11.35
CA SER A 4 6.53 17.00 11.39
C SER A 4 5.94 17.07 9.98
N ILE A 5 4.91 16.26 9.70
CA ILE A 5 4.11 16.39 8.48
C ILE A 5 3.60 17.83 8.39
N HIS A 6 3.84 18.48 7.26
CA HIS A 6 3.57 19.90 7.08
C HIS A 6 2.79 20.12 5.78
N ILE A 7 1.48 20.30 5.93
CA ILE A 7 0.52 20.47 4.85
C ILE A 7 -0.37 21.66 5.22
N GLU A 8 -0.11 22.82 4.61
CA GLU A 8 -0.85 24.07 4.92
C GLU A 8 -1.82 24.48 3.80
N THR A 9 -1.63 23.95 2.59
CA THR A 9 -2.40 24.35 1.40
C THR A 9 -2.55 23.18 0.43
N GLU A 10 -3.62 23.18 -0.36
CA GLU A 10 -3.84 22.20 -1.44
C GLU A 10 -3.21 22.61 -2.79
N VAL A 11 -2.83 23.89 -2.94
CA VAL A 11 -2.33 24.46 -4.22
C VAL A 11 -0.88 24.97 -4.16
N GLY A 12 -0.27 24.96 -2.98
CA GLY A 12 1.11 25.39 -2.79
C GLY A 12 2.11 24.44 -3.44
N LYS A 13 3.40 24.83 -3.43
CA LYS A 13 4.46 24.00 -4.03
C LYS A 13 4.57 22.66 -3.29
N LEU A 14 4.24 21.58 -4.00
CA LEU A 14 4.39 20.21 -3.51
C LEU A 14 5.87 19.88 -3.26
N ARG A 15 6.21 19.52 -2.02
CA ARG A 15 7.59 19.16 -1.63
C ARG A 15 7.78 17.65 -1.50
N SER A 16 6.75 16.96 -1.01
CA SER A 16 6.76 15.52 -0.76
C SER A 16 5.37 14.95 -0.99
N VAL A 17 5.31 13.71 -1.48
CA VAL A 17 4.06 13.01 -1.77
C VAL A 17 4.25 11.52 -1.49
N LEU A 18 3.21 10.89 -0.94
CA LEU A 18 3.14 9.45 -0.72
C LEU A 18 2.24 8.84 -1.79
N LEU A 19 2.74 7.83 -2.50
CA LEU A 19 2.00 7.09 -3.51
C LEU A 19 1.94 5.61 -3.16
N HIS A 20 0.92 4.91 -3.66
CA HIS A 20 0.85 3.45 -3.65
C HIS A 20 0.90 2.98 -5.11
N ARG A 21 1.94 2.24 -5.48
CA ARG A 21 2.06 1.71 -6.85
C ARG A 21 1.16 0.47 -6.94
N PRO A 22 0.27 0.38 -7.95
CA PRO A 22 -0.55 -0.81 -8.14
C PRO A 22 0.30 -2.08 -8.28
N GLY A 23 -0.04 -3.11 -7.52
CA GLY A 23 0.63 -4.42 -7.53
C GLY A 23 -0.32 -5.59 -7.81
N SER A 24 0.12 -6.78 -7.42
CA SER A 24 -0.62 -8.05 -7.61
C SER A 24 -1.95 -8.11 -6.86
N GLU A 25 -2.21 -7.17 -5.94
CA GLU A 25 -3.53 -7.00 -5.33
C GLU A 25 -4.62 -6.78 -6.39
N LEU A 26 -4.30 -6.17 -7.52
CA LEU A 26 -5.24 -5.96 -8.62
C LEU A 26 -5.51 -7.25 -9.42
N GLU A 27 -4.57 -8.19 -9.45
CA GLU A 27 -4.77 -9.50 -10.10
C GLU A 27 -5.70 -10.39 -9.27
N SER A 28 -5.77 -10.15 -7.96
CA SER A 28 -6.63 -10.88 -7.02
C SER A 28 -8.09 -10.37 -7.05
N LEU A 29 -8.40 -9.34 -7.84
CA LEU A 29 -9.74 -8.79 -7.95
C LEU A 29 -10.64 -9.69 -8.79
N THR A 30 -11.59 -10.36 -8.13
CA THR A 30 -12.67 -11.06 -8.83
C THR A 30 -13.75 -10.08 -9.32
N PRO A 31 -14.50 -10.38 -10.39
CA PRO A 31 -15.50 -9.48 -10.97
C PRO A 31 -16.53 -8.91 -9.97
N GLN A 32 -16.97 -9.72 -9.01
CA GLN A 32 -17.89 -9.31 -7.94
C GLN A 32 -17.34 -8.20 -7.01
N PHE A 33 -16.01 -8.03 -6.93
CA PHE A 33 -15.37 -6.95 -6.17
C PHE A 33 -15.07 -5.73 -7.05
N LEU A 34 -14.94 -5.88 -8.37
CA LEU A 34 -14.69 -4.77 -9.30
C LEU A 34 -15.80 -3.71 -9.26
N GLU A 35 -17.07 -4.14 -9.25
CA GLU A 35 -18.22 -3.21 -9.16
C GLU A 35 -18.18 -2.39 -7.85
N SER A 36 -17.77 -3.00 -6.74
CA SER A 36 -17.65 -2.31 -5.45
C SER A 36 -16.43 -1.38 -5.36
N MET A 37 -15.44 -1.56 -6.23
CA MET A 37 -14.24 -0.73 -6.30
C MET A 37 -14.38 0.45 -7.28
N LEU A 38 -15.59 0.66 -7.85
CA LEU A 38 -15.90 1.75 -8.77
C LEU A 38 -15.00 1.76 -10.03
N PHE A 39 -14.45 0.60 -10.41
CA PHE A 39 -13.75 0.47 -11.69
C PHE A 39 -14.75 0.38 -12.83
N GLU A 40 -14.63 1.27 -13.81
CA GLU A 40 -15.48 1.27 -15.00
C GLU A 40 -15.14 0.12 -15.96
N ASP A 41 -13.91 -0.38 -15.93
CA ASP A 41 -13.39 -1.47 -16.78
C ASP A 41 -12.41 -2.38 -16.02
N ILE A 42 -12.10 -3.55 -16.59
CA ILE A 42 -11.14 -4.50 -16.01
C ILE A 42 -9.74 -3.87 -15.96
N PRO A 43 -9.10 -3.79 -14.78
CA PRO A 43 -7.78 -3.19 -14.65
C PRO A 43 -6.72 -4.02 -15.39
N PHE A 44 -5.94 -3.37 -16.26
CA PHE A 44 -4.76 -3.98 -16.86
C PHE A 44 -3.50 -3.50 -16.12
N LEU A 45 -3.01 -4.35 -15.22
CA LEU A 45 -1.97 -4.01 -14.24
C LEU A 45 -0.72 -3.39 -14.89
N GLU A 46 -0.23 -3.96 -15.98
CA GLU A 46 0.98 -3.45 -16.67
C GLU A 46 0.80 -2.00 -17.17
N SER A 47 -0.36 -1.70 -17.76
CA SER A 47 -0.65 -0.33 -18.22
C SER A 47 -0.83 0.62 -17.04
N MET A 48 -1.52 0.20 -15.97
CA MET A 48 -1.69 1.01 -14.77
C MET A 48 -0.36 1.33 -14.10
N GLN A 49 0.54 0.35 -14.01
CA GLN A 49 1.90 0.55 -13.52
C GLN A 49 2.68 1.52 -14.41
N THR A 50 2.60 1.35 -15.73
CA THR A 50 3.26 2.25 -16.69
C THR A 50 2.77 3.70 -16.54
N GLU A 51 1.47 3.90 -16.38
CA GLU A 51 0.89 5.22 -16.17
C GLU A 51 1.28 5.81 -14.81
N HIS A 52 1.20 5.01 -13.75
CA HIS A 52 1.60 5.41 -12.41
C HIS A 52 3.09 5.80 -12.36
N ASP A 53 3.96 5.06 -13.05
CA ASP A 53 5.40 5.35 -13.09
C ASP A 53 5.69 6.65 -13.84
N LYS A 54 4.96 6.93 -14.93
CA LYS A 54 5.00 8.23 -15.62
C LYS A 54 4.53 9.37 -14.71
N PHE A 55 3.46 9.17 -13.97
CA PHE A 55 2.95 10.15 -12.99
C PHE A 55 3.99 10.44 -11.90
N ALA A 56 4.57 9.41 -11.29
CA ALA A 56 5.62 9.55 -10.29
C ALA A 56 6.86 10.26 -10.85
N SER A 57 7.31 9.91 -12.06
CA SER A 57 8.41 10.61 -12.75
C SER A 57 8.11 12.09 -12.91
N THR A 58 6.91 12.40 -13.40
CA THR A 58 6.44 13.78 -13.62
C THR A 58 6.48 14.64 -12.35
N LEU A 59 6.23 14.04 -11.18
CA LEU A 59 6.34 14.71 -9.88
C LEU A 59 7.81 14.91 -9.46
N ARG A 60 8.65 13.89 -9.65
CA ARG A 60 10.10 13.97 -9.38
C ARG A 60 10.79 15.03 -10.24
N ASP A 61 10.45 15.09 -11.52
CA ASP A 61 10.97 16.06 -12.48
C ASP A 61 10.60 17.51 -12.09
N ARG A 62 9.48 17.69 -11.38
CA ARG A 62 9.07 18.98 -10.80
C ARG A 62 9.68 19.26 -9.42
N GLY A 63 10.56 18.38 -8.94
CA GLY A 63 11.30 18.53 -7.70
C GLY A 63 10.58 18.06 -6.44
N ALA A 64 9.48 17.30 -6.56
CA ALA A 64 8.82 16.69 -5.42
C ALA A 64 9.50 15.35 -5.04
N MET A 65 9.64 15.10 -3.73
CA MET A 65 10.08 13.80 -3.22
C MET A 65 8.90 12.81 -3.24
N VAL A 66 9.03 11.73 -3.99
CA VAL A 66 8.01 10.68 -4.09
C VAL A 66 8.39 9.53 -3.17
N TYR A 67 7.55 9.26 -2.18
CA TYR A 67 7.62 8.11 -1.29
C TYR A 67 6.61 7.05 -1.72
N TYR A 68 6.93 5.78 -1.50
CA TYR A 68 6.00 4.67 -1.73
C TYR A 68 5.55 4.06 -0.41
N LEU A 69 4.25 3.80 -0.31
CA LEU A 69 3.65 3.19 0.88
C LEU A 69 4.26 1.81 1.18
N THR A 70 4.43 0.96 0.17
CA THR A 70 5.00 -0.38 0.33
C THR A 70 6.43 -0.31 0.84
N THR A 71 7.27 0.57 0.27
CA THR A 71 8.66 0.76 0.72
C THR A 71 8.72 1.24 2.16
N LEU A 72 7.90 2.23 2.55
CA LEU A 72 7.88 2.70 3.94
C LEU A 72 7.34 1.63 4.90
N LEU A 73 6.37 0.81 4.46
CA LEU A 73 5.87 -0.28 5.26
C LEU A 73 6.94 -1.37 5.44
N GLU A 74 7.66 -1.73 4.38
CA GLU A 74 8.80 -2.65 4.42
C GLU A 74 9.83 -2.18 5.45
N GLU A 75 10.25 -0.91 5.39
CA GLU A 75 11.17 -0.30 6.36
C GLU A 75 10.65 -0.40 7.81
N VAL A 76 9.34 -0.28 8.03
CA VAL A 76 8.74 -0.35 9.37
C VAL A 76 8.68 -1.78 9.89
N VAL A 77 8.39 -2.77 9.03
CA VAL A 77 8.29 -4.18 9.43
C VAL A 77 9.63 -4.90 9.48
N GLU A 78 10.74 -4.26 9.11
CA GLU A 78 12.08 -4.77 9.42
C GLU A 78 12.30 -4.96 10.93
N ASP A 79 11.61 -4.17 11.77
CA ASP A 79 11.58 -4.42 13.22
C ASP A 79 10.68 -5.62 13.52
N ALA A 80 11.30 -6.72 13.97
CA ALA A 80 10.62 -7.98 14.25
C ALA A 80 9.50 -7.87 15.31
N LEU A 81 9.57 -6.91 16.24
CA LEU A 81 8.48 -6.68 17.19
C LEU A 81 7.30 -6.00 16.50
N ILE A 82 7.58 -4.98 15.67
CA ILE A 82 6.54 -4.28 14.91
C ILE A 82 5.90 -5.21 13.88
N HIS A 83 6.70 -6.03 13.19
CA HIS A 83 6.19 -7.02 12.25
C HIS A 83 5.15 -7.93 12.89
N LYS A 84 5.47 -8.49 14.08
CA LYS A 84 4.53 -9.34 14.83
C LYS A 84 3.26 -8.60 15.22
N VAL A 85 3.39 -7.37 15.73
CA VAL A 85 2.23 -6.54 16.12
C VAL A 85 1.33 -6.26 14.93
N VAL A 86 1.90 -5.93 13.76
CA VAL A 86 1.15 -5.68 12.53
C VAL A 86 0.47 -6.95 12.04
N ALA A 87 1.19 -8.07 11.97
CA ALA A 87 0.64 -9.36 11.55
C ALA A 87 -0.50 -9.84 12.46
N ASP A 88 -0.32 -9.73 13.78
CA ASP A 88 -1.37 -10.04 14.76
C ASP A 88 -2.62 -9.18 14.52
N TYR A 89 -2.43 -7.86 14.41
CA TYR A 89 -3.52 -6.92 14.19
C TYR A 89 -4.27 -7.18 12.88
N LEU A 90 -3.56 -7.43 11.77
CA LEU A 90 -4.16 -7.70 10.46
C LEU A 90 -5.01 -8.97 10.50
N VAL A 91 -4.49 -10.06 11.07
CA VAL A 91 -5.23 -11.32 11.14
C VAL A 91 -6.41 -11.23 12.11
N ASP A 92 -6.25 -10.55 13.24
CA ASP A 92 -7.31 -10.44 14.23
C ASP A 92 -8.47 -9.55 13.76
N SER A 93 -8.17 -8.47 13.03
CA SER A 93 -9.17 -7.58 12.40
C SER A 93 -9.76 -8.11 11.10
N SER A 94 -9.19 -9.16 10.51
CA SER A 94 -9.73 -9.77 9.29
C SER A 94 -11.09 -10.45 9.52
N PRO A 95 -11.96 -10.53 8.49
CA PRO A 95 -13.25 -11.23 8.57
C PRO A 95 -13.12 -12.77 8.54
N LEU A 96 -11.97 -13.31 8.99
CA LEU A 96 -11.77 -14.75 9.11
C LEU A 96 -12.50 -15.28 10.35
N TYR A 97 -13.37 -16.26 10.18
CA TYR A 97 -14.15 -16.83 11.27
C TYR A 97 -13.47 -18.01 11.98
N SER A 98 -12.52 -18.68 11.33
CA SER A 98 -11.86 -19.87 11.85
C SER A 98 -10.63 -19.50 12.69
N PRO A 99 -10.59 -19.83 14.01
CA PRO A 99 -9.42 -19.57 14.84
C PRO A 99 -8.17 -20.33 14.40
N SER A 100 -8.33 -21.57 13.92
CA SER A 100 -7.20 -22.36 13.42
C SER A 100 -6.59 -21.77 12.15
N LEU A 101 -7.42 -21.25 11.25
CA LEU A 101 -6.96 -20.56 10.04
C LEU A 101 -6.22 -19.26 10.39
N LYS A 102 -6.72 -18.49 11.37
CA LYS A 102 -6.02 -17.29 11.87
C LYS A 102 -4.61 -17.63 12.36
N ASN A 103 -4.46 -18.69 13.16
CA ASN A 103 -3.15 -19.11 13.66
C ASN A 103 -2.18 -19.50 12.55
N ILE A 104 -2.65 -20.29 11.56
CA ILE A 104 -1.82 -20.71 10.42
C ILE A 104 -1.34 -19.49 9.62
N ILE A 105 -2.21 -18.50 9.39
CA ILE A 105 -1.83 -17.29 8.65
C ILE A 105 -0.85 -16.45 9.47
N LYS A 106 -1.02 -16.32 10.79
CA LYS A 106 -0.05 -15.62 11.65
C LYS A 106 1.33 -16.28 11.59
N GLU A 107 1.39 -17.61 11.71
CA GLU A 107 2.64 -18.37 11.60
C GLU A 107 3.32 -18.13 10.24
N TYR A 108 2.57 -18.20 9.15
CA TYR A 108 3.09 -17.90 7.82
C TYR A 108 3.64 -16.47 7.70
N LEU A 109 2.91 -15.47 8.20
CA LEU A 109 3.34 -14.07 8.15
C LEU A 109 4.57 -13.80 9.03
N TYR A 110 4.77 -14.53 10.13
CA TYR A 110 5.98 -14.38 10.96
C TYR A 110 7.26 -14.88 10.30
N GLU A 111 7.13 -15.82 9.35
CA GLU A 111 8.26 -16.43 8.64
C GLU A 111 8.53 -15.78 7.27
N SER A 112 7.60 -14.94 6.79
CA SER A 112 7.70 -14.21 5.53
C SER A 112 8.53 -12.95 5.66
#